data_AF-A0A6B0RVF5-F1
#
_entry.id   AF-A0A6B0RVF5-F1
#
_cell.length_a   1.000
_cell.length_b   1.000
_cell.length_c   1.000
_cell.angle_alpha   90.00
_cell.angle_beta   90.00
_cell.angle_gamma   90.00
#
_symmetry.space_group_name_H-M   'P 1'
#
loop_
_entity.id
_entity.type
_entity.pdbx_description
1 polymer ?
#
loop_
_entity_poly.entity_id
_entity_poly.type
_entity_poly.pdbx_seq_one_letter_code
_entity_poly.pdbx_strand_id
1 'polypeptide(L)' 'MPFLAPPDKGRIEGMNKPYDIKRSCWVKDEKEGFIAGENQSEHGDQVTMKTITNKLGGK' A
#
# COMPACT_ATOMS: atom_id res chain seq x y z
N MET A 1 9.79 -5.51 26.46
CA MET A 1 10.29 -6.37 25.36
C MET A 1 10.14 -5.62 24.04
N PRO A 2 11.05 -4.68 23.72
CA PRO A 2 10.92 -3.81 22.56
C PRO A 2 11.06 -4.53 21.20
N PHE A 3 11.56 -5.78 21.22
CA PHE A 3 11.72 -6.62 20.03
C PHE A 3 10.54 -7.56 19.78
N LEU A 4 9.61 -7.67 20.74
CA LEU A 4 8.47 -8.60 20.67
C LEU A 4 7.15 -7.87 20.41
N ALA A 5 7.02 -6.62 20.85
CA ALA A 5 5.81 -5.83 20.65
C ALA A 5 6.16 -4.35 20.41
N PRO A 6 5.47 -3.68 19.46
CA PRO A 6 5.55 -2.23 19.32
C PRO A 6 5.08 -1.55 20.62
N PRO A 7 5.73 -0.44 21.04
CA PRO A 7 5.20 0.38 22.13
C PRO A 7 3.82 0.93 21.76
N ASP A 8 2.97 1.22 22.77
CA ASP A 8 1.60 1.69 22.54
C ASP A 8 1.51 2.87 21.58
N LYS A 9 2.48 3.79 21.65
CA LYS A 9 2.59 4.90 20.71
C LYS A 9 2.66 4.43 19.25
N GLY A 10 3.58 3.51 18.93
CA GLY A 10 3.75 2.99 17.57
C GLY A 10 2.56 2.13 17.11
N ARG A 11 1.91 1.42 18.04
CA ARG A 11 0.68 0.66 17.76
C ARG A 11 -0.48 1.60 17.40
N ILE A 12 -0.66 2.67 18.17
CA ILE A 12 -1.68 3.70 17.93
C ILE A 12 -1.41 4.41 16.60
N GLU A 13 -0.16 4.76 16.30
CA GLU A 13 0.21 5.39 15.01
C GLU A 13 -0.09 4.46 13.83
N GLY A 14 0.18 3.16 13.94
CA GLY A 14 -0.14 2.17 12.90
C GLY A 14 -1.65 2.01 12.67
N MET A 15 -2.46 2.00 13.74
CA MET A 15 -3.92 1.87 13.64
C MET A 15 -4.62 3.14 13.16
N ASN A 16 -4.05 4.32 13.41
CA ASN A 16 -4.62 5.59 12.96
C ASN A 16 -4.28 5.95 11.50
N LYS A 17 -3.47 5.13 10.83
CA LYS A 17 -3.13 5.38 9.43
C LYS A 17 -4.39 5.23 8.57
N PRO A 18 -4.73 6.23 7.74
CA PRO A 18 -5.89 6.14 6.85
C PRO A 18 -5.72 4.97 5.89
N TYR A 19 -6.71 4.08 5.85
CA TYR A 19 -6.72 2.88 5.02
C TYR A 19 -8.11 2.68 4.42
N ASP A 20 -8.20 2.65 3.10
CA ASP A 20 -9.43 2.35 2.38
C ASP A 20 -9.40 0.89 1.90
N ILE A 21 -10.27 0.04 2.46
CA ILE A 21 -10.31 -1.39 2.16
C ILE A 21 -10.69 -1.71 0.72
N LYS A 22 -11.46 -0.84 0.04
CA LYS A 22 -11.91 -1.08 -1.34
C LYS A 22 -10.89 -0.63 -2.36
N ARG A 23 -10.09 0.38 -2.01
CA ARG A 23 -9.13 0.99 -2.93
C ARG A 23 -7.72 0.47 -2.72
N SER A 24 -7.33 0.12 -1.50
CA SER A 24 -5.98 -0.34 -1.18
C SER A 24 -5.78 -1.77 -1.65
N CYS A 25 -4.82 -2.00 -2.54
CA CYS A 25 -4.50 -3.32 -3.08
C CYS A 25 -2.99 -3.47 -3.28
N TRP A 26 -2.51 -4.72 -3.26
CA TRP A 26 -1.12 -5.07 -3.51
C TRP A 26 -0.95 -5.55 -4.95
N VAL A 27 -0.05 -4.89 -5.69
CA VAL A 27 0.27 -5.25 -7.08
C VAL A 27 1.62 -5.93 -7.09
N LYS A 28 1.75 -7.00 -7.87
CA LYS A 28 3.04 -7.65 -8.12
C LYS A 28 3.99 -6.68 -8.84
N ASP A 29 5.22 -6.58 -8.33
CA ASP A 29 6.31 -5.79 -8.91
C ASP A 29 7.56 -6.67 -8.98
N GLU A 30 8.28 -6.66 -10.10
CA GLU A 30 9.43 -7.56 -10.28
C GLU A 30 10.64 -7.21 -9.40
N LYS A 31 10.74 -5.96 -8.95
CA LYS A 31 11.88 -5.47 -8.16
C LYS A 31 11.62 -5.57 -6.66
N GLU A 32 10.40 -5.25 -6.23
CA GLU A 32 10.01 -5.18 -4.81
C GLU A 32 9.10 -6.34 -4.39
N GLY A 33 8.75 -7.25 -5.32
CA GLY A 33 7.83 -8.35 -5.11
C GLY A 33 6.38 -7.89 -5.13
N PHE A 34 6.00 -7.03 -4.18
CA PHE A 34 4.67 -6.42 -4.10
C PHE A 34 4.77 -4.96 -3.67
N ILE A 35 4.02 -4.11 -4.37
CA ILE A 35 3.89 -2.69 -4.04
C ILE A 35 2.45 -2.37 -3.67
N ALA A 36 2.30 -1.50 -2.67
CA ALA A 36 0.99 -1.01 -2.28
C ALA A 36 0.51 0.02 -3.32
N GLY A 37 -0.73 -0.13 -3.75
CA GLY A 37 -1.39 0.78 -4.67
C GLY A 37 -2.81 1.08 -4.24
N GLU A 38 -3.33 2.17 -4.76
CA GLU A 38 -4.72 2.58 -4.62
C GLU A 38 -5.40 2.51 -5.98
N ASN A 39 -6.55 1.83 -6.05
CA ASN A 39 -7.37 1.79 -7.26
C ASN A 39 -7.92 3.19 -7.58
N GLN A 40 -7.67 3.63 -8.82
CA GLN A 40 -8.22 4.87 -9.37
C GLN A 40 -9.48 4.63 -10.20
N SER A 41 -9.48 3.60 -11.05
CA SER A 41 -10.59 3.26 -11.91
C SER A 41 -10.53 1.81 -12.38
N GLU A 42 -11.71 1.26 -12.65
CA GLU A 42 -11.91 -0.06 -13.24
C GLU A 42 -12.57 0.09 -14.61
N HIS A 43 -12.00 -0.57 -15.62
CA HIS A 43 -12.52 -0.62 -16.98
C HIS A 43 -12.56 -2.08 -17.44
N GLY A 44 -13.73 -2.72 -17.30
CA GLY A 44 -13.90 -4.13 -17.61
C GLY A 44 -12.97 -4.99 -16.77
N ASP A 45 -12.10 -5.77 -17.43
CA ASP A 45 -11.12 -6.64 -16.77
C ASP A 45 -9.81 -5.91 -16.38
N GLN A 46 -9.69 -4.60 -16.64
CA GLN A 46 -8.48 -3.84 -16.36
C GLN A 46 -8.71 -2.83 -15.22
N VAL A 47 -7.77 -2.80 -14.27
CA VAL A 47 -7.78 -1.87 -13.14
C VAL A 47 -6.58 -0.92 -13.22
N THR A 48 -6.85 0.39 -13.17
CA THR A 48 -5.80 1.42 -13.10
C THR A 48 -5.47 1.69 -11.64
N MET A 49 -4.26 1.35 -11.25
CA MET A 49 -3.75 1.49 -9.88
C MET A 49 -2.73 2.63 -9.81
N LYS A 50 -2.84 3.50 -8.81
CA LYS A 50 -1.79 4.45 -8.46
C LYS A 50 -0.92 3.85 -7.36
N THR A 51 0.36 3.66 -7.62
CA THR A 51 1.29 3.13 -6.62
C THR A 51 1.60 4.19 -5.57
N ILE A 52 1.58 3.81 -4.29
CA ILE A 52 1.80 4.74 -3.16
C ILE A 52 3.26 5.23 -3.16
N THR A 53 4.18 4.35 -3.57
CA THR A 53 5.52 4.74 -3.99
C THR A 53 5.36 5.38 -5.36
N ASN A 54 5.41 6.71 -5.45
CA ASN A 54 5.34 7.45 -6.71
C ASN A 54 6.57 7.13 -7.58
N LYS A 55 6.61 5.93 -8.20
CA LYS A 55 7.59 5.57 -9.23
C LYS A 55 7.22 6.32 -10.51
N LEU A 56 7.37 7.65 -10.50
CA LEU A 56 7.43 8.45 -11.71
C LEU A 56 8.61 7.94 -12.54
N GLY A 57 8.32 7.26 -13.64
CA GLY A 57 9.23 7.09 -14.77
C GLY A 57 10.54 6.37 -14.48
N GLY A 58 10.50 5.05 -14.40
CA GLY A 58 11.67 4.24 -14.76
C GLY A 58 11.59 3.90 -16.23
N LYS A 59 12.41 4.56 -17.05
CA LYS A 59 12.81 4.03 -18.36
C LYS A 59 13.49 2.67 -18.20
#